data_AF-A0A2V2S250-F1
#
_entry.id   AF-A0A2V2S250-F1
#
_cell.length_a   1.000
_cell.length_b   1.000
_cell.length_c   1.000
_cell.angle_alpha   90.00
_cell.angle_beta   90.00
_cell.angle_gamma   90.00
#
_symmetry.space_group_name_H-M   'P 1'
#
loop_
_entity.id
_entity.type
_entity.pdbx_description
1 polymer ?
#
loop_
_entity_poly.entity_id
_entity_poly.type
_entity_poly.pdbx_seq_one_letter_code
_entity_poly.pdbx_strand_id
1 'polypeptide(L)'
;MKKSLLIGSTLAPAILLLLSGCTTRTVYVERPPAPPPPETVVVNEAPPPPQKEVIVEAPQPGLYWTPGYWSWQGRWIWIGGRWAPRPYARAVWVPGHWAHRGHAYVWVPGHWR
;
A
#
# COMPACT_ATOMS: atom_id res chain seq x y z
N MET A 1 0.03 -69.72 -41.64
CA MET A 1 1.17 -70.63 -41.44
C MET A 1 2.47 -69.87 -41.68
N LYS A 2 3.46 -70.03 -40.78
CA LYS A 2 4.90 -69.66 -40.83
C LYS A 2 5.32 -68.38 -41.62
N LYS A 3 5.60 -67.27 -40.91
CA LYS A 3 6.94 -66.77 -40.51
C LYS A 3 7.79 -66.26 -41.70
N SER A 4 7.72 -64.97 -42.02
CA SER A 4 8.58 -63.88 -41.49
C SER A 4 9.93 -63.76 -42.19
N LEU A 5 10.07 -62.66 -42.95
CA LEU A 5 11.32 -62.05 -43.40
C LEU A 5 12.27 -61.80 -42.22
N LEU A 6 13.56 -62.02 -42.47
CA LEU A 6 14.73 -61.61 -41.69
C LEU A 6 15.90 -61.57 -42.70
N ILE A 7 16.94 -60.72 -42.69
CA ILE A 7 17.49 -59.65 -41.84
C ILE A 7 18.65 -59.05 -42.67
N GLY A 8 19.04 -57.80 -42.40
CA GLY A 8 20.45 -57.37 -42.51
C GLY A 8 20.62 -56.03 -43.22
N SER A 9 20.50 -54.87 -42.57
CA SER A 9 21.32 -54.29 -41.48
C SER A 9 22.71 -53.85 -41.94
N THR A 10 22.88 -52.53 -42.08
CA THR A 10 23.92 -51.65 -41.47
C THR A 10 23.99 -50.33 -42.27
N LEU A 11 24.30 -49.13 -41.78
CA LEU A 11 24.35 -48.46 -40.47
C LEU A 11 24.85 -47.02 -40.81
N ALA A 12 24.07 -45.95 -40.64
CA ALA A 12 24.53 -44.55 -40.68
C ALA A 12 23.36 -43.55 -40.41
N PRO A 13 23.62 -42.32 -39.92
CA PRO A 13 24.23 -41.98 -38.65
C PRO A 13 23.32 -41.04 -37.82
N ALA A 14 23.74 -40.80 -36.59
CA ALA A 14 23.20 -39.83 -35.65
C ALA A 14 23.09 -38.41 -36.21
N ILE A 15 21.90 -37.80 -36.16
CA ILE A 15 21.65 -36.36 -35.88
C ILE A 15 20.21 -36.27 -35.36
N LEU A 16 20.01 -36.36 -34.05
CA LEU A 16 18.72 -36.04 -33.44
C LEU A 16 18.91 -35.57 -32.01
N LEU A 17 19.55 -34.42 -31.80
CA LEU A 17 19.60 -33.73 -30.50
C LEU A 17 20.00 -32.28 -30.79
N LEU A 18 19.41 -31.32 -30.04
CA LEU A 18 19.61 -29.86 -30.07
C LEU A 18 18.50 -29.04 -30.77
N LEU A 19 17.24 -29.30 -30.42
CA LEU A 19 16.23 -28.24 -30.35
C LEU A 19 15.88 -28.01 -28.87
N SER A 20 16.89 -27.69 -28.07
CA SER A 20 16.66 -27.16 -26.70
C SER A 20 16.15 -25.73 -26.84
N GLY A 21 14.85 -25.60 -27.07
CA GLY A 21 14.18 -24.31 -27.06
C GLY A 21 14.35 -23.66 -25.69
N CYS A 22 14.94 -22.46 -25.64
CA CYS A 22 14.87 -21.60 -24.47
C CYS A 22 13.41 -21.19 -24.26
N THR A 23 12.68 -21.92 -23.42
CA THR A 23 11.40 -21.44 -22.88
C THR A 23 11.72 -20.25 -21.97
N THR A 24 11.61 -19.04 -22.51
CA THR A 24 11.61 -17.82 -21.72
C THR A 24 10.26 -17.75 -20.99
N ARG A 25 10.26 -18.02 -19.69
CA ARG A 25 9.08 -17.87 -18.84
C ARG A 25 8.89 -16.38 -18.56
N THR A 26 8.01 -15.73 -19.31
CA THR A 26 7.55 -14.38 -18.98
C THR A 26 6.69 -14.45 -17.72
N VAL A 27 7.19 -13.91 -16.61
CA VAL A 27 6.40 -13.71 -15.39
C VAL A 27 5.71 -12.36 -15.52
N TYR A 28 4.40 -12.37 -15.72
CA TYR A 28 3.59 -11.17 -15.61
C TYR A 28 3.40 -10.86 -14.11
N VAL A 29 4.00 -9.78 -13.63
CA VAL A 29 3.68 -9.23 -12.32
C VAL A 29 2.47 -8.32 -12.52
N GLU A 30 1.28 -8.79 -12.14
CA GLU A 30 0.10 -7.93 -12.09
C GLU A 30 0.37 -6.79 -11.09
N ARG A 31 0.23 -5.55 -11.56
CA ARG A 31 0.29 -4.39 -10.68
C ARG A 31 -0.93 -4.43 -9.77
N PRO A 32 -0.78 -4.30 -8.44
CA PRO A 32 -1.92 -4.16 -7.54
C PRO A 32 -2.85 -3.04 -8.01
N PRO A 33 -4.18 -3.20 -7.91
CA PRO A 33 -5.10 -2.13 -8.24
C PRO A 33 -4.77 -0.87 -7.44
N ALA A 34 -4.90 0.30 -8.08
CA ALA A 34 -4.70 1.56 -7.40
C ALA A 34 -5.63 1.64 -6.17
N PRO A 35 -5.19 2.19 -5.04
CA PRO A 35 -6.07 2.39 -3.90
C PRO A 35 -7.24 3.28 -4.31
N PRO A 36 -8.44 3.06 -3.74
CA PRO A 36 -9.59 3.92 -4.01
C PRO A 36 -9.24 5.37 -3.63
N PRO A 37 -9.84 6.37 -4.31
CA PRO A 37 -9.68 7.77 -3.92
C PRO A 37 -10.02 7.96 -2.44
N PRO A 38 -9.32 8.85 -1.70
CA PRO A 38 -9.65 9.13 -0.32
C PRO A 38 -11.11 9.58 -0.22
N GLU A 39 -11.90 8.87 0.60
CA GLU A 39 -13.29 9.19 0.82
C GLU A 39 -13.38 10.59 1.47
N THR A 40 -13.88 11.56 0.71
CA THR A 40 -14.13 12.91 1.23
C THR A 40 -15.38 12.87 2.10
N VAL A 41 -15.18 12.76 3.41
CA VAL A 41 -16.29 12.89 4.37
C VAL A 41 -16.74 14.35 4.38
N VAL A 42 -17.99 14.58 3.98
CA VAL A 42 -18.64 15.90 3.89
C VAL A 42 -19.61 16.03 5.06
N VAL A 43 -19.36 16.97 5.96
CA VAL A 43 -20.15 17.17 7.20
C VAL A 43 -20.70 18.59 7.25
N ASN A 44 -22.00 18.76 7.54
CA ASN A 44 -22.61 20.10 7.65
C ASN A 44 -22.47 20.71 9.05
N GLU A 45 -22.13 19.90 10.04
CA GLU A 45 -21.83 20.31 11.41
C GLU A 45 -20.35 20.69 11.55
N ALA A 46 -20.04 21.71 12.35
CA ALA A 46 -18.67 22.06 12.66
C ALA A 46 -18.07 21.09 13.69
N PRO A 47 -16.78 20.71 13.57
CA PRO A 47 -16.12 19.92 14.60
C PRO A 47 -16.02 20.70 15.92
N PRO A 48 -16.07 20.02 17.08
CA PRO A 48 -15.79 20.64 18.35
C PRO A 48 -14.36 21.20 18.41
N PRO A 49 -14.04 22.05 19.40
CA PRO A 49 -12.66 22.46 19.67
C PRO A 49 -11.74 21.24 19.89
N PRO A 50 -10.46 21.28 19.45
CA PRO A 50 -9.51 20.21 19.73
C PRO A 50 -9.39 19.92 21.23
N GLN A 51 -9.27 18.65 21.59
CA GLN A 51 -9.08 18.27 22.99
C GLN A 51 -7.66 18.59 23.45
N LYS A 52 -7.53 18.90 24.76
CA LYS A 52 -6.21 18.98 25.39
C LYS A 52 -5.70 17.56 25.63
N GLU A 53 -4.53 17.26 25.10
CA GLU A 53 -3.89 15.96 25.25
C GLU A 53 -2.80 16.03 26.32
N VAL A 54 -2.77 15.03 27.20
CA VAL A 54 -1.63 14.84 28.11
C VAL A 54 -0.57 14.06 27.36
N ILE A 55 0.53 14.74 27.02
CA ILE A 55 1.64 14.15 26.30
C ILE A 55 2.65 13.63 27.33
N VAL A 56 2.75 12.30 27.42
CA VAL A 56 3.80 11.64 28.21
C VAL A 56 5.13 11.70 27.48
N GLU A 57 6.23 11.33 28.14
CA GLU A 57 7.54 11.27 27.48
C GLU A 57 7.55 10.33 26.26
N ALA A 58 8.42 10.65 25.29
CA ALA A 58 8.56 9.81 24.10
C ALA A 58 9.12 8.43 24.50
N PRO A 59 8.48 7.32 24.08
CA PRO A 59 8.94 5.98 24.44
C PRO A 59 10.36 5.66 23.95
N GLN A 60 10.79 6.29 22.85
CA GLN A 60 12.08 6.07 22.20
C GLN A 60 12.59 7.37 21.56
N PRO A 61 13.91 7.56 21.45
CA PRO A 61 14.48 8.67 20.69
C PRO A 61 14.04 8.65 19.21
N GLY A 62 13.87 9.84 18.62
CA GLY A 62 13.53 9.99 17.21
C GLY A 62 12.03 9.96 16.89
N LEU A 63 11.18 9.72 17.88
CA LEU A 63 9.72 9.87 17.74
C LEU A 63 9.31 11.34 17.84
N TYR A 64 8.21 11.65 17.18
CA TYR A 64 7.57 12.96 17.24
C TYR A 64 6.09 12.80 17.54
N TRP A 65 5.55 13.69 18.36
CA TRP A 65 4.15 13.67 18.72
C TRP A 65 3.31 14.17 17.55
N THR A 66 2.44 13.31 17.01
CA THR A 66 1.40 13.69 16.05
C THR A 66 0.10 13.92 16.83
N PRO A 67 -0.40 15.17 16.92
CA PRO A 67 -1.61 15.47 17.68
C PRO A 67 -2.83 14.70 17.18
N GLY A 68 -3.77 14.46 18.09
CA GLY A 68 -5.07 13.87 17.78
C GLY A 68 -5.95 14.75 16.89
N TYR A 69 -7.07 14.18 16.45
CA TYR A 69 -8.01 14.86 15.58
C TYR A 69 -9.44 14.36 15.77
N TRP A 70 -10.41 15.19 15.39
CA TRP A 70 -11.81 14.80 15.32
C TRP A 70 -12.07 13.96 14.05
N SER A 71 -12.56 12.74 14.22
CA SER A 71 -13.09 11.90 13.14
C SER A 71 -14.62 11.99 13.14
N TRP A 72 -15.21 12.03 11.96
CA TRP A 72 -16.66 11.92 11.80
C TRP A 72 -17.03 10.47 11.47
N GLN A 73 -17.88 9.85 12.28
CA GLN A 73 -18.42 8.49 12.06
C GLN A 73 -19.92 8.46 12.40
N GLY A 74 -20.69 9.39 11.81
CA GLY A 74 -22.08 9.68 12.19
C GLY A 74 -22.23 10.49 13.49
N ARG A 75 -21.12 10.69 14.21
CA ARG A 75 -20.92 11.62 15.32
C ARG A 75 -19.45 12.01 15.39
N TRP A 76 -19.13 13.08 16.12
CA TRP A 76 -17.76 13.46 16.42
C TRP A 76 -17.10 12.48 17.39
N ILE A 77 -15.97 11.90 16.98
CA ILE A 77 -15.15 11.00 17.79
C ILE A 77 -13.73 11.55 17.82
N TRP A 78 -13.18 11.76 19.02
CA TRP A 78 -11.78 12.16 19.16
C TRP A 78 -10.88 10.95 18.95
N ILE A 79 -9.97 11.05 17.99
CA ILE A 79 -8.90 10.09 17.79
C ILE A 79 -7.65 10.68 18.45
N GLY A 80 -7.20 10.04 19.53
CA GLY A 80 -6.02 10.48 20.28
C GLY A 80 -4.76 10.50 19.42
N GLY A 81 -3.89 11.45 19.73
CA GLY A 81 -2.57 11.57 19.14
C GLY A 81 -1.68 10.38 19.49
N ARG A 82 -0.53 10.32 18.82
CA ARG A 82 0.44 9.26 19.00
C ARG A 82 1.86 9.72 18.76
N TRP A 83 2.79 8.95 19.31
CA TRP A 83 4.19 9.03 18.91
C TRP A 83 4.37 8.32 17.57
N ALA A 84 5.00 8.99 16.60
CA ALA A 84 5.30 8.43 15.28
C ALA A 84 6.76 8.71 14.89
N PRO A 85 7.42 7.78 14.17
CA PRO A 85 8.76 8.01 13.65
C PRO A 85 8.71 9.07 12.55
N ARG A 86 9.74 9.93 12.50
CA ARG A 86 9.90 10.87 11.39
C ARG A 86 10.41 10.10 10.16
N PRO A 87 9.83 10.33 8.97
CA PRO A 87 10.24 9.62 7.76
C PRO A 87 11.62 10.04 7.24
N TYR A 88 12.07 11.26 7.56
CA TYR A 88 13.37 11.79 7.18
C TYR A 88 13.83 12.87 8.16
N ALA A 89 15.11 13.24 8.07
CA ALA A 89 15.68 14.30 8.89
C ALA A 89 14.92 15.61 8.69
N ARG A 90 14.57 16.28 9.80
CA ARG A 90 13.82 17.55 9.83
C ARG A 90 12.36 17.50 9.38
N ALA A 91 11.79 16.32 9.11
CA ALA A 91 10.37 16.20 8.81
C ALA A 91 9.52 16.82 9.93
N VAL A 92 8.54 17.64 9.56
CA VAL A 92 7.59 18.28 10.49
C VAL A 92 6.20 17.74 10.20
N TRP A 93 5.47 17.40 11.26
CA TRP A 93 4.08 17.00 11.12
C TRP A 93 3.20 18.23 10.89
N VAL A 94 2.41 18.19 9.82
CA VAL A 94 1.30 19.11 9.58
C VAL A 94 0.02 18.43 10.08
N PRO A 95 -0.63 18.94 11.14
CA PRO A 95 -1.87 18.36 11.63
C PRO A 95 -2.95 18.35 10.56
N GLY A 96 -3.72 17.26 10.52
CA GLY A 96 -4.94 17.22 9.73
C GLY A 96 -5.98 18.17 10.34
N HIS A 97 -6.88 18.67 9.51
CA HIS A 97 -7.91 19.60 9.95
C HIS A 97 -9.17 19.46 9.10
N TRP A 98 -10.29 19.88 9.66
CA TRP A 98 -11.52 20.06 8.89
C TRP A 98 -11.49 21.42 8.22
N ALA A 99 -11.46 21.43 6.90
CA ALA A 99 -11.53 22.64 6.10
C ALA A 99 -12.99 22.93 5.75
N HIS A 100 -13.44 24.17 5.98
CA HIS A 100 -14.74 24.62 5.52
C HIS A 100 -14.71 24.86 4.01
N ARG A 101 -15.57 24.18 3.25
CA ARG A 101 -15.68 24.24 1.79
C ARG A 101 -17.16 24.40 1.42
N GLY A 102 -17.57 25.62 1.11
CA GLY A 102 -18.96 25.93 0.75
C GLY A 102 -19.89 25.79 1.96
N HIS A 103 -20.79 24.79 1.92
CA HIS A 103 -21.76 24.51 2.98
C HIS A 103 -21.36 23.30 3.85
N ALA A 104 -20.16 22.77 3.67
CA ALA A 104 -19.72 21.58 4.38
C ALA A 104 -18.26 21.67 4.82
N TYR A 105 -17.91 20.82 5.76
CA TYR A 105 -16.57 20.56 6.24
C TYR A 105 -16.03 19.30 5.56
N VAL A 106 -14.79 19.40 5.09
CA VAL A 106 -14.06 18.29 4.47
C VAL A 106 -12.81 18.02 5.28
N TRP A 107 -12.55 16.75 5.57
CA TRP A 107 -11.34 16.34 6.26
C TRP A 107 -10.11 16.48 5.34
N VAL A 108 -9.12 17.24 5.78
CA VAL A 108 -7.79 17.32 5.16
C VAL A 108 -6.83 16.49 6.01
N PRO A 109 -6.30 15.36 5.50
CA PRO A 109 -5.40 14.50 6.26
C PRO A 109 -4.11 15.22 6.67
N GLY A 110 -3.65 14.93 7.89
CA GLY A 110 -2.32 15.32 8.35
C GLY A 110 -1.23 14.57 7.60
N HIS A 111 -0.07 15.20 7.44
CA HIS A 111 1.04 14.64 6.67
C HIS A 111 2.38 15.19 7.14
N TRP A 112 3.45 14.52 6.75
CA TRP A 112 4.82 15.00 6.95
C TRP A 112 5.22 15.98 5.83
N ARG A 113 5.90 17.06 6.21
CA ARG A 113 6.53 18.01 5.29
C ARG A 113 8.00 18.23 5.61
#